data_AF-A0A3C2D492-F1
#
_entry.id   AF-A0A3C2D492-F1
#
_cell.length_a   1.000
_cell.length_b   1.000
_cell.length_c   1.000
_cell.angle_alpha   90.00
_cell.angle_beta   90.00
_cell.angle_gamma   90.00
#
_symmetry.space_group_name_H-M   'P 1'
#
loop_
_entity.id
_entity.type
_entity.pdbx_description
1 polymer ?
#
loop_
_entity_poly.entity_id
_entity_poly.type
_entity_poly.pdbx_seq_one_letter_code
_entity_poly.pdbx_strand_id
1 'polypeptide(L)'
;MKKLFIPVLSLIAIFLLSSSNSRSQQPVATTKAISELQVLAFQENGSQDNPKTKYELVWSDEFNYSGLPDSKKWSYDTGGNATGWGNNEAQYYTSARLKNSEVKGGNLYINAIKEDFEGKKYTSARLITKSKGDWLYGRVEVRAKLPDGRGMWPAIWMLPTVWTYGDWPACGEIDIMENVGYDPYVIVGSAHTELYNHMKGTHKNGKITISDCYTEFHNYILEWDASEYRVYVDSQLFFTYKNDGTGYRSWPFDKPFHLLLNVAVGGNWGGQKGIDDSIFPRSMVVDYVRVYQKK
;
A
#
# COMPACT_ATOMS: atom_id res chain seq x y z
N MET A 1 58.67 -29.80 33.63
CA MET A 1 58.23 -31.19 33.90
C MET A 1 57.18 -31.55 32.87
N LYS A 2 57.41 -32.65 32.12
CA LYS A 2 56.54 -33.40 31.17
C LYS A 2 55.83 -32.54 30.07
N LYS A 3 56.32 -32.38 28.82
CA LYS A 3 56.51 -33.36 27.69
C LYS A 3 55.25 -34.24 27.49
N LEU A 4 54.67 -34.44 26.30
CA LEU A 4 55.30 -35.03 25.10
C LEU A 4 54.29 -35.09 23.90
N PHE A 5 54.77 -34.74 22.70
CA PHE A 5 54.67 -35.36 21.35
C PHE A 5 53.36 -35.82 20.65
N ILE A 6 53.33 -35.42 19.36
CA ILE A 6 52.62 -35.99 18.18
C ILE A 6 53.29 -37.33 17.75
N PRO A 7 52.59 -38.21 17.01
CA PRO A 7 53.15 -38.55 15.70
C PRO A 7 52.11 -38.63 14.55
N VAL A 8 52.56 -38.14 13.41
CA VAL A 8 52.14 -38.50 12.04
C VAL A 8 53.06 -39.64 11.59
N LEU A 9 52.57 -40.61 10.79
CA LEU A 9 53.19 -41.28 9.61
C LEU A 9 52.35 -42.54 9.26
N SER A 10 51.73 -42.62 8.07
CA SER A 10 52.27 -43.09 6.76
C SER A 10 52.32 -44.62 6.59
N LEU A 11 51.77 -45.15 5.49
CA LEU A 11 52.42 -46.03 4.48
C LEU A 11 51.38 -46.55 3.44
N ILE A 12 51.54 -46.24 2.13
CA ILE A 12 52.04 -47.12 1.02
C ILE A 12 50.94 -48.10 0.51
N ALA A 13 50.33 -47.97 -0.67
CA ALA A 13 50.78 -47.92 -2.09
C ALA A 13 50.75 -49.28 -2.82
N ILE A 14 50.61 -49.21 -4.17
CA ILE A 14 50.84 -50.21 -5.24
C ILE A 14 49.56 -50.88 -5.78
N PHE A 15 49.33 -51.13 -7.08
CA PHE A 15 49.69 -50.59 -8.42
C PHE A 15 49.01 -51.55 -9.44
N LEU A 16 49.06 -51.23 -10.75
CA LEU A 16 48.82 -52.10 -11.94
C LEU A 16 47.36 -52.16 -12.45
N LEU A 17 47.02 -52.09 -13.74
CA LEU A 17 47.72 -51.98 -15.04
C LEU A 17 46.64 -51.51 -16.07
N SER A 18 46.84 -50.41 -16.79
CA SER A 18 47.22 -50.31 -18.21
C SER A 18 46.30 -50.99 -19.25
N SER A 19 45.73 -50.18 -20.15
CA SER A 19 45.95 -50.22 -21.62
C SER A 19 45.01 -49.18 -22.27
N SER A 20 45.48 -47.98 -22.58
CA SER A 20 46.05 -47.58 -23.89
C SER A 20 45.29 -48.11 -25.11
N ASN A 21 44.53 -47.24 -25.78
CA ASN A 21 44.83 -46.98 -27.18
C ASN A 21 44.30 -45.61 -27.63
N SER A 22 45.24 -44.83 -28.14
CA SER A 22 45.08 -43.55 -28.83
C SER A 22 44.45 -43.75 -30.21
N ARG A 23 43.55 -42.87 -30.63
CA ARG A 23 43.69 -42.22 -31.95
C ARG A 23 42.86 -40.95 -32.08
N SER A 24 43.46 -40.07 -32.85
CA SER A 24 43.21 -38.67 -33.12
C SER A 24 42.08 -38.39 -34.11
N GLN A 25 41.63 -37.13 -34.06
CA GLN A 25 41.08 -36.30 -35.16
C GLN A 25 39.60 -36.49 -35.58
N GLN A 26 38.82 -35.47 -35.27
CA GLN A 26 37.68 -34.92 -36.03
C GLN A 26 38.15 -34.51 -37.46
N PRO A 27 37.28 -34.20 -38.46
CA PRO A 27 35.84 -33.89 -38.40
C PRO A 27 34.98 -34.50 -39.53
N VAL A 28 33.65 -34.58 -39.38
CA VAL A 28 32.68 -34.36 -40.50
C VAL A 28 31.35 -33.88 -39.92
N ALA A 29 30.92 -32.69 -40.32
CA ALA A 29 29.55 -32.21 -40.18
C ALA A 29 28.77 -32.56 -41.44
N THR A 30 27.63 -33.24 -41.29
CA THR A 30 26.39 -33.24 -42.10
C THR A 30 25.62 -34.50 -41.66
N THR A 31 24.37 -34.45 -41.20
CA THR A 31 23.21 -34.15 -42.03
C THR A 31 21.98 -33.94 -41.12
N LYS A 32 21.14 -32.97 -41.52
CA LYS A 32 19.76 -32.75 -41.07
C LYS A 32 18.99 -34.05 -40.80
N ALA A 33 18.37 -34.12 -39.62
CA ALA A 33 17.08 -34.77 -39.44
C ALA A 33 16.31 -33.95 -38.39
N ILE A 34 15.39 -33.13 -38.87
CA ILE A 34 14.36 -32.46 -38.07
C ILE A 34 13.34 -33.54 -37.75
N SER A 35 13.23 -33.95 -36.49
CA SER A 35 12.06 -34.68 -36.00
C SER A 35 11.19 -33.69 -35.23
N GLU A 36 10.06 -33.36 -35.83
CA GLU A 36 8.97 -32.60 -35.25
C GLU A 36 8.48 -33.29 -33.97
N LEU A 37 8.79 -32.69 -32.81
CA LEU A 37 8.06 -32.96 -31.59
C LEU A 37 6.81 -32.07 -31.61
N GLN A 38 5.65 -32.72 -31.81
CA GLN A 38 4.34 -32.12 -31.58
C GLN A 38 4.29 -31.54 -30.17
N VAL A 39 4.47 -30.22 -30.08
CA VAL A 39 4.01 -29.44 -28.94
C VAL A 39 2.49 -29.39 -29.08
N LEU A 40 1.81 -30.29 -28.36
CA LEU A 40 0.37 -30.20 -28.15
C LEU A 40 0.10 -28.86 -27.44
N ALA A 41 -0.34 -27.88 -28.21
CA ALA A 41 -0.90 -26.65 -27.69
C ALA A 41 -2.14 -27.03 -26.86
N PHE A 42 -2.02 -26.91 -25.54
CA PHE A 42 -3.19 -26.75 -24.69
C PHE A 42 -3.85 -25.43 -25.12
N GLN A 43 -4.99 -25.52 -25.81
CA GLN A 43 -5.89 -24.38 -25.94
C GLN A 43 -6.50 -24.12 -24.57
N GLU A 44 -5.93 -23.15 -23.85
CA GLU A 44 -6.64 -22.48 -22.77
C GLU A 44 -7.77 -21.64 -23.39
N ASN A 45 -8.96 -22.24 -23.52
CA ASN A 45 -10.20 -21.48 -23.58
C ASN A 45 -10.54 -21.02 -22.16
N GLY A 46 -9.88 -19.95 -21.75
CA GLY A 46 -10.22 -19.17 -20.58
C GLY A 46 -9.93 -17.71 -20.91
N SER A 47 -10.98 -16.92 -21.13
CA SER A 47 -10.87 -15.47 -21.22
C SER A 47 -10.33 -14.93 -19.89
N GLN A 48 -9.01 -14.85 -19.75
CA GLN A 48 -8.35 -14.08 -18.71
C GLN A 48 -8.52 -12.61 -19.09
N ASP A 49 -9.59 -12.04 -18.57
CA ASP A 49 -10.00 -10.65 -18.69
C ASP A 49 -8.93 -9.78 -18.01
N ASN A 50 -7.83 -9.49 -18.70
CA ASN A 50 -6.69 -8.76 -18.14
C ASN A 50 -7.17 -7.35 -17.75
N PRO A 51 -7.19 -7.00 -16.45
CA PRO A 51 -7.70 -5.70 -15.99
C PRO A 51 -7.03 -4.51 -16.69
N LYS A 52 -5.79 -4.69 -17.17
CA LYS A 52 -5.02 -3.68 -17.92
C LYS A 52 -5.63 -3.28 -19.27
N THR A 53 -6.57 -4.04 -19.84
CA THR A 53 -7.22 -3.65 -21.11
C THR A 53 -8.46 -2.78 -20.92
N LYS A 54 -9.07 -2.77 -19.72
CA LYS A 54 -10.29 -2.02 -19.41
C LYS A 54 -10.06 -0.60 -18.88
N TYR A 55 -8.86 -0.34 -18.34
CA TYR A 55 -8.54 0.91 -17.67
C TYR A 55 -7.42 1.67 -18.40
N GLU A 56 -7.49 3.00 -18.41
CA GLU A 56 -6.42 3.90 -18.85
C GLU A 56 -5.89 4.73 -17.68
N LEU A 57 -4.57 4.95 -17.64
CA LEU A 57 -3.94 5.79 -16.61
C LEU A 57 -4.26 7.26 -16.88
N VAL A 58 -4.97 7.91 -15.96
CA VAL A 58 -5.40 9.32 -16.10
C VAL A 58 -4.63 10.26 -15.19
N TRP A 59 -4.04 9.76 -14.10
CA TRP A 59 -3.27 10.55 -13.15
C TRP A 59 -2.27 9.66 -12.42
N SER A 60 -1.08 10.19 -12.12
CA SER A 60 -0.09 9.50 -11.28
C SER A 60 0.85 10.45 -10.57
N ASP A 61 1.39 10.00 -9.45
CA ASP A 61 2.62 10.52 -8.86
C ASP A 61 3.56 9.34 -8.56
N GLU A 62 4.68 9.29 -9.27
CA GLU A 62 5.70 8.25 -9.15
C GLU A 62 6.84 8.65 -8.20
N PHE A 63 6.75 9.84 -7.58
CA PHE A 63 7.70 10.34 -6.58
C PHE A 63 9.19 10.32 -7.00
N ASN A 64 9.44 10.34 -8.32
CA ASN A 64 10.78 10.38 -8.93
C ASN A 64 11.38 11.80 -8.97
N TYR A 65 11.31 12.49 -7.84
CA TYR A 65 11.89 13.82 -7.63
C TYR A 65 12.45 13.93 -6.20
N SER A 66 12.81 15.13 -5.76
CA SER A 66 13.28 15.35 -4.38
C SER A 66 12.74 16.65 -3.81
N GLY A 67 12.46 16.66 -2.50
CA GLY A 67 11.94 17.82 -1.80
C GLY A 67 10.50 17.61 -1.31
N LEU A 68 9.68 18.66 -1.36
CA LEU A 68 8.28 18.55 -0.97
C LEU A 68 7.45 17.83 -2.05
N PRO A 69 6.35 17.16 -1.68
CA PRO A 69 5.32 16.71 -2.61
C PRO A 69 4.96 17.77 -3.66
N ASP A 70 4.77 17.35 -4.91
CA ASP A 70 4.44 18.24 -6.03
C ASP A 70 3.17 19.04 -5.71
N SER A 71 3.31 20.36 -5.57
CA SER A 71 2.21 21.26 -5.19
C SER A 71 1.12 21.35 -6.26
N LYS A 72 1.36 20.87 -7.49
CA LYS A 72 0.31 20.72 -8.51
C LYS A 72 -0.56 19.49 -8.29
N LYS A 73 -0.10 18.51 -7.52
CA LYS A 73 -0.77 17.24 -7.24
C LYS A 73 -1.31 17.15 -5.81
N TRP A 74 -0.59 17.74 -4.86
CA TRP A 74 -0.86 17.59 -3.43
C TRP A 74 -1.04 18.93 -2.72
N SER A 75 -2.03 18.97 -1.84
CA SER A 75 -2.23 20.00 -0.81
C SER A 75 -2.03 19.38 0.57
N TYR A 76 -1.93 20.22 1.60
CA TYR A 76 -1.85 19.81 3.00
C TYR A 76 -3.14 20.14 3.71
N ASP A 77 -3.72 19.16 4.39
CA ASP A 77 -4.88 19.39 5.25
C ASP A 77 -4.43 19.63 6.70
N THR A 78 -4.62 20.86 7.17
CA THR A 78 -4.30 21.28 8.54
C THR A 78 -5.54 21.79 9.29
N GLY A 79 -6.72 21.76 8.66
CA GLY A 79 -7.93 22.41 9.17
C GLY A 79 -8.48 21.79 10.46
N GLY A 80 -8.25 20.49 10.67
CA GLY A 80 -8.74 19.75 11.84
C GLY A 80 -7.78 19.72 13.05
N ASN A 81 -6.61 20.39 12.99
CA ASN A 81 -5.61 20.30 14.06
C ASN A 81 -6.14 20.79 15.41
N ALA A 82 -6.92 21.86 15.42
CA ALA A 82 -7.49 22.45 16.64
C ALA A 82 -8.55 21.54 17.30
N THR A 83 -9.23 20.69 16.52
CA THR A 83 -10.35 19.86 16.98
C THR A 83 -9.98 18.38 17.11
N GLY A 84 -8.72 18.01 16.82
CA GLY A 84 -8.28 16.62 16.85
C GLY A 84 -8.95 15.77 15.76
N TRP A 85 -9.33 16.39 14.63
CA TRP A 85 -9.83 15.70 13.43
C TRP A 85 -11.13 14.90 13.63
N GLY A 86 -11.92 15.24 14.66
CA GLY A 86 -13.13 14.48 15.03
C GLY A 86 -12.84 13.15 15.75
N ASN A 87 -11.56 12.79 15.87
CA ASN A 87 -11.09 11.50 16.35
C ASN A 87 -10.20 11.61 17.59
N ASN A 88 -10.07 12.78 18.22
CA ASN A 88 -9.15 13.05 19.32
C ASN A 88 -7.67 12.72 18.98
N GLU A 89 -7.29 12.94 17.73
CA GLU A 89 -5.95 12.70 17.21
C GLU A 89 -4.89 13.60 17.89
N ALA A 90 -3.72 13.04 18.20
CA ALA A 90 -2.70 13.67 19.03
C ALA A 90 -1.67 14.49 18.24
N GLN A 91 -1.56 14.27 16.93
CA GLN A 91 -0.62 14.98 16.07
C GLN A 91 -1.12 16.35 15.61
N TYR A 92 -0.18 17.21 15.28
CA TYR A 92 -0.37 18.35 14.41
C TYR A 92 0.03 17.95 12.98
N TYR A 93 -0.92 17.94 12.04
CA TYR A 93 -0.56 17.83 10.63
C TYR A 93 0.03 19.16 10.16
N THR A 94 1.26 19.10 9.64
CA THR A 94 2.00 20.28 9.18
C THR A 94 1.77 20.55 7.70
N SER A 95 1.96 21.80 7.28
CA SER A 95 1.92 22.19 5.87
C SER A 95 3.33 22.41 5.34
N ALA A 96 3.65 21.81 4.19
CA ALA A 96 4.90 22.03 3.44
C ALA A 96 6.19 21.90 4.28
N ARG A 97 6.23 20.98 5.25
CA ARG A 97 7.38 20.75 6.13
C ARG A 97 8.10 19.45 5.73
N LEU A 98 9.33 19.58 5.22
CA LEU A 98 10.15 18.44 4.79
C LEU A 98 10.26 17.33 5.86
N LYS A 99 10.35 17.70 7.14
CA LYS A 99 10.40 16.70 8.22
C LYS A 99 9.20 15.75 8.23
N ASN A 100 8.01 16.21 7.84
CA ASN A 100 6.78 15.41 7.89
C ASN A 100 6.32 14.88 6.53
N SER A 101 6.67 15.55 5.43
CA SER A 101 6.41 15.08 4.07
C SER A 101 7.62 15.37 3.19
N GLU A 102 8.32 14.33 2.74
CA GLU A 102 9.50 14.46 1.90
C GLU A 102 9.48 13.40 0.81
N VAL A 103 9.74 13.82 -0.42
CA VAL A 103 10.03 12.95 -1.53
C VAL A 103 11.54 12.83 -1.64
N LYS A 104 12.05 11.59 -1.62
CA LYS A 104 13.47 11.27 -1.82
C LYS A 104 13.64 9.82 -2.23
N GLY A 105 14.66 9.54 -3.04
CA GLY A 105 14.99 8.16 -3.44
C GLY A 105 13.83 7.42 -4.10
N GLY A 106 13.03 8.11 -4.92
CA GLY A 106 11.88 7.53 -5.62
C GLY A 106 10.64 7.27 -4.75
N ASN A 107 10.59 7.77 -3.51
CA ASN A 107 9.48 7.52 -2.60
C ASN A 107 9.04 8.81 -1.89
N LEU A 108 7.74 8.89 -1.58
CA LEU A 108 7.18 9.82 -0.61
C LEU A 108 7.26 9.23 0.80
N TYR A 109 7.73 10.01 1.75
CA TYR A 109 7.74 9.70 3.17
C TYR A 109 6.77 10.62 3.91
N ILE A 110 5.76 10.04 4.57
CA ILE A 110 4.89 10.72 5.52
C ILE A 110 5.34 10.32 6.92
N ASN A 111 5.99 11.24 7.62
CA ASN A 111 6.66 10.96 8.90
C ASN A 111 5.84 11.49 10.08
N ALA A 112 5.50 10.57 11.00
CA ALA A 112 5.05 10.90 12.34
C ALA A 112 6.28 11.07 13.26
N ILE A 113 6.36 12.21 13.94
CA ILE A 113 7.51 12.60 14.77
C ILE A 113 6.99 13.03 16.14
N LYS A 114 7.64 12.58 17.21
CA LYS A 114 7.43 13.12 18.56
C LYS A 114 8.24 14.40 18.71
N GLU A 115 7.55 15.53 18.75
CA GLU A 115 8.13 16.86 18.99
C GLU A 115 7.04 17.82 19.47
N ASP A 116 7.42 18.79 20.30
CA ASP A 116 6.54 19.88 20.68
C ASP A 116 6.35 20.83 19.49
N PHE A 117 5.11 20.95 19.00
CA PHE A 117 4.77 21.81 17.87
C PHE A 117 3.33 22.31 17.98
N GLU A 118 3.13 23.63 17.97
CA GLU A 118 1.79 24.26 17.94
C GLU A 118 0.82 23.68 18.99
N GLY A 119 1.31 23.46 20.22
CA GLY A 119 0.51 22.92 21.33
C GLY A 119 0.24 21.41 21.30
N LYS A 120 0.78 20.68 20.31
CA LYS A 120 0.73 19.22 20.23
C LYS A 120 2.10 18.60 20.55
N LYS A 121 2.10 17.30 20.88
CA LYS A 121 3.31 16.51 21.22
C LYS A 121 3.85 15.69 20.05
N TYR A 122 3.14 15.70 18.93
CA TYR A 122 3.51 14.97 17.72
C TYR A 122 3.23 15.82 16.50
N THR A 123 4.01 15.63 15.45
CA THR A 123 3.75 16.17 14.11
C THR A 123 3.59 15.04 13.11
N SER A 124 2.83 15.28 12.05
CA SER A 124 2.71 14.39 10.89
C SER A 124 2.35 15.19 9.64
N ALA A 125 1.97 14.53 8.55
CA ALA A 125 1.35 15.17 7.39
C ALA A 125 0.07 14.42 6.95
N ARG A 126 -0.88 15.19 6.42
CA ARG A 126 -2.10 14.72 5.76
C ARG A 126 -2.17 15.38 4.39
N LEU A 127 -1.81 14.62 3.36
CA LEU A 127 -1.78 15.07 1.98
C LEU A 127 -3.11 14.78 1.31
N ILE A 128 -3.61 15.74 0.52
CA ILE A 128 -4.88 15.61 -0.19
C ILE A 128 -4.74 16.01 -1.66
N THR A 129 -5.45 15.34 -2.56
CA THR A 129 -5.50 15.70 -3.99
C THR A 129 -6.64 16.66 -4.32
N LYS A 130 -7.35 17.18 -3.31
CA LYS A 130 -8.53 18.04 -3.49
C LYS A 130 -8.26 19.19 -4.47
N SER A 131 -9.06 19.27 -5.54
CA SER A 131 -8.93 20.26 -6.62
C SER A 131 -7.64 20.16 -7.46
N LYS A 132 -6.91 19.04 -7.34
CA LYS A 132 -5.69 18.68 -8.07
C LYS A 132 -5.77 17.28 -8.71
N GLY A 133 -6.85 16.56 -8.40
CA GLY A 133 -7.15 15.19 -8.78
C GLY A 133 -8.40 14.77 -8.00
N ASP A 134 -9.54 14.77 -8.68
CA ASP A 134 -10.85 14.44 -8.11
C ASP A 134 -11.53 13.50 -9.10
N TRP A 135 -11.90 12.30 -8.66
CA TRP A 135 -12.38 11.25 -9.56
C TRP A 135 -13.76 10.78 -9.15
N LEU A 136 -14.63 10.61 -10.14
CA LEU A 136 -15.83 9.81 -10.01
C LEU A 136 -15.56 8.49 -10.71
N TYR A 137 -15.59 7.40 -9.93
CA TYR A 137 -15.27 6.05 -10.38
C TYR A 137 -13.83 5.89 -10.87
N GLY A 138 -13.44 4.64 -11.09
CA GLY A 138 -12.13 4.29 -11.61
C GLY A 138 -11.44 3.23 -10.76
N ARG A 139 -10.12 3.17 -10.90
CA ARG A 139 -9.24 2.36 -10.08
C ARG A 139 -8.19 3.26 -9.47
N VAL A 140 -8.04 3.23 -8.15
CA VAL A 140 -6.96 3.90 -7.43
C VAL A 140 -6.02 2.83 -6.91
N GLU A 141 -4.73 3.00 -7.14
CA GLU A 141 -3.69 2.10 -6.66
C GLU A 141 -2.60 2.90 -5.97
N VAL A 142 -2.38 2.60 -4.69
CA VAL A 142 -1.31 3.21 -3.89
C VAL A 142 -0.36 2.12 -3.45
N ARG A 143 0.89 2.17 -3.90
CA ARG A 143 1.93 1.24 -3.49
C ARG A 143 2.65 1.79 -2.27
N ALA A 144 2.45 1.19 -1.12
CA ALA A 144 2.97 1.73 0.14
C ALA A 144 3.47 0.64 1.09
N LYS A 145 4.35 1.06 1.99
CA LYS A 145 4.79 0.34 3.18
C LYS A 145 4.38 1.14 4.41
N LEU A 146 3.76 0.48 5.38
CA LEU A 146 3.12 1.12 6.52
C LEU A 146 4.08 1.32 7.70
N PRO A 147 3.85 2.32 8.56
CA PRO A 147 4.51 2.43 9.85
C PRO A 147 3.98 1.39 10.83
N ASP A 148 4.87 0.79 11.63
CA ASP A 148 4.51 -0.08 12.74
C ASP A 148 4.40 0.69 14.08
N GLY A 149 3.89 0.00 15.09
CA GLY A 149 4.01 0.43 16.49
C GLY A 149 2.75 1.07 17.08
N ARG A 150 2.53 0.75 18.36
CA ARG A 150 1.33 1.14 19.12
C ARG A 150 1.14 2.66 19.13
N GLY A 151 -0.03 3.10 18.68
CA GLY A 151 -0.36 4.52 18.52
C GLY A 151 -0.31 5.02 17.09
N MET A 152 0.28 4.28 16.14
CA MET A 152 0.24 4.64 14.72
C MET A 152 -1.12 4.31 14.10
N TRP A 153 -1.59 5.20 13.22
CA TRP A 153 -2.78 4.99 12.41
C TRP A 153 -2.58 5.58 10.99
N PRO A 154 -1.85 4.86 10.10
CA PRO A 154 -1.78 5.20 8.69
C PRO A 154 -3.11 4.97 7.97
N ALA A 155 -3.45 5.86 7.03
CA ALA A 155 -4.65 5.75 6.21
C ALA A 155 -4.40 6.17 4.75
N ILE A 156 -5.03 5.43 3.83
CA ILE A 156 -5.20 5.72 2.41
C ILE A 156 -6.70 5.66 2.13
N TRP A 157 -7.29 6.80 1.80
CA TRP A 157 -8.74 6.96 1.85
C TRP A 157 -9.19 8.13 0.99
N MET A 158 -10.49 8.30 0.84
CA MET A 158 -11.07 9.31 -0.04
C MET A 158 -12.25 10.02 0.61
N LEU A 159 -12.34 11.33 0.35
CA LEU A 159 -13.47 12.16 0.73
C LEU A 159 -14.10 12.84 -0.50
N PRO A 160 -15.39 13.17 -0.44
CA PRO A 160 -16.07 13.91 -1.50
C PRO A 160 -15.45 15.30 -1.64
N THR A 161 -15.20 15.73 -2.87
CA THR A 161 -14.64 17.07 -3.13
C THR A 161 -15.67 18.16 -2.87
N VAL A 162 -16.93 17.85 -3.16
CA VAL A 162 -18.09 18.72 -2.90
C VAL A 162 -19.07 17.97 -1.98
N TRP A 163 -19.51 18.64 -0.91
CA TRP A 163 -20.45 18.11 0.08
C TRP A 163 -21.91 18.17 -0.41
N THR A 164 -22.22 17.50 -1.53
CA THR A 164 -23.52 17.58 -2.23
C THR A 164 -24.72 17.14 -1.38
N TYR A 165 -24.55 16.18 -0.49
CA TYR A 165 -25.59 15.56 0.33
C TYR A 165 -25.57 16.00 1.80
N GLY A 166 -24.81 17.03 2.15
CA GLY A 166 -24.62 17.53 3.53
C GLY A 166 -23.25 17.19 4.11
N ASP A 167 -23.05 17.42 5.40
CA ASP A 167 -21.76 17.14 6.03
C ASP A 167 -21.51 15.63 6.19
N TRP A 168 -20.31 15.27 6.65
CA TRP A 168 -20.00 13.89 7.02
C TRP A 168 -21.00 13.36 8.07
N PRO A 169 -21.50 12.12 7.95
CA PRO A 169 -21.14 11.10 6.96
C PRO A 169 -22.05 11.07 5.72
N ALA A 170 -22.93 12.04 5.52
CA ALA A 170 -23.96 12.00 4.48
C ALA A 170 -23.37 12.03 3.05
N CYS A 171 -22.24 12.73 2.83
CA CYS A 171 -21.57 12.70 1.52
C CYS A 171 -20.59 11.55 1.31
N GLY A 172 -20.44 10.67 2.29
CA GLY A 172 -19.60 9.49 2.14
C GLY A 172 -18.14 9.68 2.51
N GLU A 173 -17.50 8.55 2.78
CA GLU A 173 -16.06 8.36 2.95
C GLU A 173 -15.72 6.92 2.54
N ILE A 174 -14.65 6.77 1.74
CA ILE A 174 -14.15 5.47 1.24
C ILE A 174 -12.76 5.24 1.82
N ASP A 175 -12.64 4.26 2.72
CA ASP A 175 -11.34 3.87 3.26
C ASP A 175 -10.79 2.68 2.49
N ILE A 176 -9.73 2.92 1.74
CA ILE A 176 -9.05 1.89 0.92
C ILE A 176 -8.13 1.06 1.81
N MET A 177 -7.46 1.71 2.76
CA MET A 177 -6.56 1.06 3.71
C MET A 177 -6.49 1.88 4.97
N GLU A 178 -6.83 1.27 6.09
CA GLU A 178 -6.47 1.72 7.42
C GLU A 178 -5.74 0.58 8.15
N ASN A 179 -4.78 0.95 8.98
CA ASN A 179 -4.16 0.05 9.95
C ASN A 179 -3.99 0.79 11.27
N VAL A 180 -4.02 0.08 12.39
CA VAL A 180 -3.69 0.63 13.71
C VAL A 180 -2.60 -0.22 14.36
N GLY A 181 -1.53 0.42 14.82
CA GLY A 181 -0.33 -0.32 15.24
C GLY A 181 -0.48 -1.15 16.52
N TYR A 182 -1.62 -1.05 17.23
CA TYR A 182 -1.93 -1.94 18.35
C TYR A 182 -2.62 -3.25 17.93
N ASP A 183 -3.16 -3.31 16.72
CA ASP A 183 -3.72 -4.49 16.05
C ASP A 183 -2.89 -4.75 14.78
N PRO A 184 -1.64 -5.24 14.96
CA PRO A 184 -0.64 -5.24 13.91
C PRO A 184 -1.09 -6.12 12.74
N TYR A 185 -0.63 -5.76 11.53
CA TYR A 185 -0.86 -6.50 10.28
C TYR A 185 -2.30 -6.54 9.76
N VAL A 186 -3.28 -6.09 10.56
CA VAL A 186 -4.68 -6.06 10.15
C VAL A 186 -4.94 -4.80 9.33
N ILE A 187 -5.24 -5.00 8.06
CA ILE A 187 -5.71 -3.96 7.15
C ILE A 187 -7.22 -3.93 7.18
N VAL A 188 -7.79 -2.74 7.27
CA VAL A 188 -9.24 -2.49 7.26
C VAL A 188 -9.58 -1.61 6.06
N GLY A 189 -10.67 -1.94 5.38
CA GLY A 189 -11.27 -1.11 4.35
C GLY A 189 -12.74 -0.93 4.70
N SER A 190 -13.26 0.30 4.56
CA SER A 190 -14.54 0.70 5.14
C SER A 190 -15.38 1.54 4.19
N ALA A 191 -16.69 1.51 4.44
CA ALA A 191 -17.70 2.39 3.86
C ALA A 191 -18.35 3.21 4.95
N HIS A 192 -18.26 4.53 4.83
CA HIS A 192 -18.91 5.47 5.73
C HIS A 192 -19.97 6.24 4.95
N THR A 193 -21.22 6.17 5.42
CA THR A 193 -22.40 6.77 4.80
C THR A 193 -23.36 7.28 5.88
N GLU A 194 -24.43 7.99 5.49
CA GLU A 194 -25.45 8.44 6.44
C GLU A 194 -26.03 7.27 7.27
N LEU A 195 -26.29 6.12 6.62
CA LEU A 195 -26.86 4.93 7.27
C LEU A 195 -25.79 4.07 7.96
N TYR A 196 -24.59 4.00 7.40
CA TYR A 196 -23.55 3.07 7.82
C TYR A 196 -22.30 3.84 8.20
N ASN A 197 -22.11 4.15 9.48
CA ASN A 197 -20.93 4.88 9.96
C ASN A 197 -20.56 4.47 11.39
N HIS A 198 -19.35 4.85 11.80
CA HIS A 198 -18.80 4.45 13.10
C HIS A 198 -19.53 5.11 14.27
N MET A 199 -20.05 6.34 14.13
CA MET A 199 -20.81 7.03 15.17
C MET A 199 -22.10 6.29 15.55
N LYS A 200 -22.72 5.58 14.60
CA LYS A 200 -23.88 4.72 14.82
C LYS A 200 -23.53 3.25 15.12
N GLY A 201 -22.26 2.87 15.01
CA GLY A 201 -21.83 1.47 15.10
C GLY A 201 -22.32 0.60 13.93
N THR A 202 -22.74 1.20 12.81
CA THR A 202 -23.36 0.52 11.65
C THR A 202 -22.49 0.48 10.41
N HIS A 203 -21.28 1.06 10.46
CA HIS A 203 -20.31 1.05 9.36
C HIS A 203 -20.09 -0.36 8.80
N LYS A 204 -19.85 -0.43 7.49
CA LYS A 204 -19.49 -1.68 6.80
C LYS A 204 -18.00 -1.68 6.57
N ASN A 205 -17.33 -2.76 6.95
CA ASN A 205 -15.91 -2.94 6.71
C ASN A 205 -15.57 -4.38 6.33
N GLY A 206 -14.39 -4.56 5.75
CA GLY A 206 -13.72 -5.83 5.58
C GLY A 206 -12.32 -5.75 6.20
N LYS A 207 -11.75 -6.91 6.52
CA LYS A 207 -10.41 -7.02 7.11
C LYS A 207 -9.59 -8.10 6.43
N ILE A 208 -8.30 -7.87 6.33
CA ILE A 208 -7.31 -8.86 5.87
C ILE A 208 -6.02 -8.72 6.68
N THR A 209 -5.33 -9.84 6.91
CA THR A 209 -4.02 -9.84 7.58
C THR A 209 -2.91 -9.88 6.55
N ILE A 210 -1.98 -8.93 6.62
CA ILE A 210 -0.80 -8.80 5.76
C ILE A 210 0.43 -8.69 6.66
N SER A 211 1.07 -9.82 6.97
CA SER A 211 2.09 -9.94 8.02
C SER A 211 3.37 -9.12 7.79
N ASP A 212 3.61 -8.72 6.54
CA ASP A 212 4.79 -8.00 6.08
C ASP A 212 4.48 -6.55 5.66
N CYS A 213 3.29 -6.02 5.95
CA CYS A 213 2.89 -4.66 5.56
C CYS A 213 3.78 -3.52 6.10
N TYR A 214 4.61 -3.82 7.12
CA TYR A 214 5.58 -2.89 7.71
C TYR A 214 6.99 -3.01 7.13
N THR A 215 7.29 -4.13 6.46
CA THR A 215 8.63 -4.44 5.93
C THR A 215 8.66 -4.39 4.41
N GLU A 216 7.57 -4.78 3.75
CA GLU A 216 7.41 -4.82 2.30
C GLU A 216 6.39 -3.80 1.80
N PHE A 217 6.48 -3.48 0.51
CA PHE A 217 5.50 -2.64 -0.16
C PHE A 217 4.37 -3.50 -0.71
N HIS A 218 3.13 -3.06 -0.47
CA HIS A 218 1.93 -3.67 -1.02
C HIS A 218 1.13 -2.66 -1.84
N ASN A 219 0.35 -3.16 -2.79
CA ASN A 219 -0.58 -2.35 -3.56
C ASN A 219 -1.95 -2.31 -2.85
N TYR A 220 -2.31 -1.15 -2.31
CA TYR A 220 -3.65 -0.89 -1.77
C TYR A 220 -4.52 -0.33 -2.87
N ILE A 221 -5.58 -1.06 -3.22
CA ILE A 221 -6.32 -0.84 -4.45
C ILE A 221 -7.80 -0.64 -4.16
N LEU A 222 -8.36 0.38 -4.79
CA LEU A 222 -9.81 0.57 -4.96
C LEU A 222 -10.17 0.32 -6.41
N GLU A 223 -11.20 -0.46 -6.66
CA GLU A 223 -11.95 -0.47 -7.93
C GLU A 223 -13.37 -0.02 -7.65
N TRP A 224 -13.82 1.04 -8.31
CA TRP A 224 -15.07 1.71 -7.99
C TRP A 224 -15.83 2.05 -9.27
N ASP A 225 -17.10 1.67 -9.32
CA ASP A 225 -18.05 2.15 -10.31
C ASP A 225 -19.44 2.42 -9.69
N ALA A 226 -20.44 2.68 -10.53
CA ALA A 226 -21.77 3.04 -10.06
C ALA A 226 -22.51 1.92 -9.29
N SER A 227 -22.06 0.66 -9.43
CA SER A 227 -22.74 -0.51 -8.86
C SER A 227 -22.12 -0.97 -7.54
N GLU A 228 -20.80 -0.85 -7.41
CA GLU A 228 -20.07 -1.25 -6.21
C GLU A 228 -18.69 -0.59 -6.17
N TYR A 229 -18.07 -0.64 -5.01
CA TYR A 229 -16.63 -0.53 -4.94
C TYR A 229 -16.03 -1.72 -4.19
N ARG A 230 -14.82 -2.08 -4.60
CA ARG A 230 -14.07 -3.23 -4.16
C ARG A 230 -12.68 -2.80 -3.75
N VAL A 231 -12.21 -3.35 -2.64
CA VAL A 231 -10.93 -3.00 -2.05
C VAL A 231 -10.04 -4.23 -1.94
N TYR A 232 -8.79 -4.06 -2.33
CA TYR A 232 -7.80 -5.13 -2.41
C TYR A 232 -6.50 -4.74 -1.72
N VAL A 233 -5.79 -5.75 -1.22
CA VAL A 233 -4.33 -5.67 -1.01
C VAL A 233 -3.68 -6.61 -2.01
N ASP A 234 -2.79 -6.08 -2.84
CA ASP A 234 -2.20 -6.77 -3.99
C ASP A 234 -3.28 -7.37 -4.90
N SER A 235 -3.36 -8.69 -4.99
CA SER A 235 -4.40 -9.39 -5.77
C SER A 235 -5.59 -9.87 -4.92
N GLN A 236 -5.60 -9.60 -3.62
CA GLN A 236 -6.56 -10.17 -2.68
C GLN A 236 -7.72 -9.21 -2.42
N LEU A 237 -8.90 -9.52 -2.96
CA LEU A 237 -10.15 -8.84 -2.63
C LEU A 237 -10.54 -9.17 -1.19
N PHE A 238 -10.74 -8.15 -0.35
CA PHE A 238 -11.14 -8.36 1.04
C PHE A 238 -12.34 -7.54 1.49
N PHE A 239 -12.77 -6.55 0.69
CA PHE A 239 -13.98 -5.79 0.96
C PHE A 239 -14.72 -5.43 -0.33
N THR A 240 -16.04 -5.52 -0.29
CA THR A 240 -16.93 -5.09 -1.36
C THR A 240 -18.12 -4.38 -0.74
N TYR A 241 -18.36 -3.14 -1.17
CA TYR A 241 -19.53 -2.36 -0.79
C TYR A 241 -20.40 -2.15 -2.03
N LYS A 242 -21.65 -2.62 -1.97
CA LYS A 242 -22.58 -2.60 -3.11
C LYS A 242 -23.58 -1.47 -2.99
N ASN A 243 -23.87 -0.85 -4.12
CA ASN A 243 -25.00 0.07 -4.27
C ASN A 243 -26.29 -0.76 -4.20
N ASP A 244 -27.05 -0.59 -3.12
CA ASP A 244 -28.34 -1.28 -2.92
C ASP A 244 -29.50 -0.58 -3.64
N GLY A 245 -29.24 0.52 -4.35
CA GLY A 245 -30.24 1.29 -5.08
C GLY A 245 -31.17 2.10 -4.19
N THR A 246 -30.88 2.26 -2.88
CA THR A 246 -31.74 2.99 -1.93
C THR A 246 -31.40 4.47 -1.79
N GLY A 247 -30.47 4.98 -2.61
CA GLY A 247 -30.14 6.40 -2.74
C GLY A 247 -28.94 6.85 -1.89
N TYR A 248 -28.69 8.15 -1.83
CA TYR A 248 -27.43 8.70 -1.31
C TYR A 248 -27.13 8.33 0.16
N ARG A 249 -28.15 8.02 0.96
CA ARG A 249 -27.98 7.67 2.37
C ARG A 249 -27.24 6.35 2.56
N SER A 250 -27.40 5.41 1.62
CA SER A 250 -26.61 4.18 1.54
C SER A 250 -25.48 4.32 0.52
N TRP A 251 -25.67 5.07 -0.56
CA TRP A 251 -24.70 5.17 -1.66
C TRP A 251 -24.42 6.62 -2.06
N PRO A 252 -23.62 7.37 -1.28
CA PRO A 252 -23.19 8.72 -1.66
C PRO A 252 -22.00 8.71 -2.63
N PHE A 253 -21.51 7.54 -3.02
CA PHE A 253 -20.33 7.31 -3.86
C PHE A 253 -20.65 7.48 -5.36
N ASP A 254 -21.36 8.56 -5.70
CA ASP A 254 -21.79 8.93 -7.05
C ASP A 254 -21.40 10.38 -7.41
N LYS A 255 -20.45 10.95 -6.65
CA LYS A 255 -19.82 12.27 -6.85
C LYS A 255 -18.31 12.14 -6.94
N PRO A 256 -17.57 13.16 -7.41
CA PRO A 256 -16.11 13.13 -7.40
C PRO A 256 -15.53 13.14 -5.98
N PHE A 257 -14.54 12.27 -5.75
CA PHE A 257 -13.78 12.15 -4.51
C PHE A 257 -12.30 12.46 -4.76
N HIS A 258 -11.65 13.04 -3.76
CA HIS A 258 -10.20 13.24 -3.74
C HIS A 258 -9.54 12.24 -2.79
N LEU A 259 -8.28 11.90 -3.08
CA LEU A 259 -7.46 11.00 -2.28
C LEU A 259 -6.83 11.74 -1.10
N LEU A 260 -6.70 11.03 0.02
CA LEU A 260 -6.01 11.43 1.22
C LEU A 260 -4.97 10.38 1.63
N LEU A 261 -3.79 10.84 2.04
CA LEU A 261 -2.72 10.04 2.61
C LEU A 261 -2.29 10.67 3.93
N ASN A 262 -2.35 9.94 5.04
CA ASN A 262 -1.87 10.44 6.33
C ASN A 262 -1.35 9.34 7.25
N VAL A 263 -0.64 9.79 8.29
CA VAL A 263 -0.33 8.97 9.46
C VAL A 263 -0.83 9.72 10.70
N ALA A 264 -1.97 9.30 11.23
CA ALA A 264 -2.46 9.78 12.52
C ALA A 264 -1.64 9.17 13.67
N VAL A 265 -1.63 9.88 14.80
CA VAL A 265 -1.00 9.43 16.05
C VAL A 265 -2.05 9.45 17.14
N GLY A 266 -2.29 8.32 17.78
CA GLY A 266 -3.30 8.17 18.81
C GLY A 266 -4.71 8.22 18.25
N GLY A 267 -5.54 9.09 18.81
CA GLY A 267 -6.98 9.14 18.51
C GLY A 267 -7.77 8.03 19.19
N ASN A 268 -9.09 8.08 19.01
CA ASN A 268 -10.06 7.16 19.61
C ASN A 268 -9.78 5.70 19.22
N TRP A 269 -9.27 5.47 18.00
CA TRP A 269 -8.95 4.14 17.51
C TRP A 269 -7.45 3.84 17.57
N GLY A 270 -6.60 4.56 16.83
CA GLY A 270 -5.15 4.33 16.83
C GLY A 270 -4.49 4.36 18.22
N GLY A 271 -5.03 5.17 19.12
CA GLY A 271 -4.60 5.34 20.51
C GLY A 271 -5.41 4.55 21.54
N GLN A 272 -6.28 3.62 21.12
CA GLN A 272 -7.12 2.85 22.04
C GLN A 272 -6.30 2.10 23.09
N LYS A 273 -5.10 1.64 22.73
CA LYS A 273 -4.15 1.01 23.67
C LYS A 273 -3.02 1.96 24.08
N GLY A 274 -3.18 3.28 23.92
CA GLY A 274 -2.18 4.32 24.16
C GLY A 274 -1.18 4.50 23.00
N ILE A 275 -0.22 5.42 23.19
CA ILE A 275 0.87 5.71 22.26
C ILE A 275 2.17 5.19 22.88
N ASP A 276 3.05 4.59 22.07
CA ASP A 276 4.41 4.24 22.49
C ASP A 276 5.41 5.28 22.00
N ASP A 277 5.82 6.17 22.89
CA ASP A 277 6.73 7.27 22.57
C ASP A 277 8.13 6.82 22.11
N SER A 278 8.52 5.57 22.38
CA SER A 278 9.85 5.06 22.04
C SER A 278 10.02 4.68 20.57
N ILE A 279 8.91 4.55 19.82
CA ILE A 279 8.95 4.15 18.41
C ILE A 279 9.25 5.32 17.47
N PHE A 280 9.15 6.57 17.91
CA PHE A 280 9.27 7.71 17.00
C PHE A 280 10.71 7.96 16.57
N PRO A 281 10.94 8.36 15.30
CA PRO A 281 9.95 8.58 14.25
C PRO A 281 9.47 7.29 13.55
N ARG A 282 8.29 7.36 12.94
CA ARG A 282 7.74 6.32 12.06
C ARG A 282 7.18 6.90 10.78
N SER A 283 7.25 6.15 9.69
CA SER A 283 6.91 6.64 8.35
C SER A 283 6.00 5.68 7.62
N MET A 284 4.96 6.24 6.97
CA MET A 284 4.38 5.59 5.80
C MET A 284 5.24 5.97 4.60
N VAL A 285 5.68 4.98 3.83
CA VAL A 285 6.51 5.16 2.64
C VAL A 285 5.68 4.78 1.43
N VAL A 286 5.53 5.69 0.48
CA VAL A 286 4.71 5.51 -0.72
C VAL A 286 5.62 5.55 -1.95
N ASP A 287 5.63 4.48 -2.73
CA ASP A 287 6.39 4.35 -3.97
C ASP A 287 5.67 5.06 -5.12
N TYR A 288 4.36 4.85 -5.25
CA TYR A 288 3.55 5.59 -6.21
C TYR A 288 2.08 5.68 -5.80
N VAL A 289 1.40 6.63 -6.44
CA VAL A 289 -0.06 6.67 -6.55
C VAL A 289 -0.42 6.70 -8.03
N ARG A 290 -1.32 5.82 -8.45
CA ARG A 290 -1.83 5.78 -9.82
C ARG A 290 -3.35 5.72 -9.81
N VAL A 291 -3.97 6.51 -10.67
CA VAL A 291 -5.42 6.51 -10.87
C VAL A 291 -5.74 6.24 -12.32
N TYR A 292 -6.67 5.31 -12.52
CA TYR A 292 -7.12 4.86 -13.81
C TYR A 292 -8.62 5.02 -13.95
N GLN A 293 -9.11 5.24 -15.17
CA GLN A 293 -10.54 5.24 -15.48
C GLN A 293 -10.85 4.23 -16.59
N LYS A 294 -12.10 3.74 -16.64
CA LYS A 294 -12.52 2.81 -17.69
C LYS A 294 -12.43 3.53 -19.05
N LYS A 295 -11.93 2.83 -20.06
CA LYS A 295 -11.98 3.27 -21.46
C LYS A 295 -13.40 3.32 -22.01
#